data_AF-A0A7C5IDS7-F1
#
_entry.id   AF-A0A7C5IDS7-F1
#
_cell.length_a   1.000
_cell.length_b   1.000
_cell.length_c   1.000
_cell.angle_alpha   90.00
_cell.angle_beta   90.00
_cell.angle_gamma   90.00
#
_symmetry.space_group_name_H-M   'P 1'
#
loop_
_entity.id
_entity.type
_entity.pdbx_description
1 polymer ?
#
loop_
_entity_poly.entity_id
_entity_poly.type
_entity_poly.pdbx_seq_one_letter_code
_entity_poly.pdbx_strand_id
1 'polypeptide(L)'
;MLASIQKALYERALNFRTRNTSDPRNYEEFKSCVEKGFAYSFWCGSAECEKNIKEETKATLRNIPLDQPSEKGNCIYCGRAADKRAYFARAY
;
A
#
# COMPACT_ATOMS: atom_id res chain seq x y z
N MET A 1 18.94 -28.34 8.34
CA MET A 1 17.53 -28.77 8.21
C MET A 1 16.54 -27.74 8.73
N LEU A 2 16.67 -27.21 9.96
CA LEU A 2 15.79 -26.13 10.45
C LEU A 2 15.97 -24.81 9.68
N ALA A 3 17.22 -24.42 9.41
CA ALA A 3 17.52 -23.20 8.66
C ALA A 3 16.91 -23.19 7.24
N SER A 4 16.86 -24.34 6.57
CA SER A 4 16.27 -24.46 5.23
C SER A 4 14.74 -24.37 5.26
N ILE A 5 14.09 -24.91 6.30
CA ILE A 5 12.63 -24.78 6.48
C ILE A 5 12.26 -23.33 6.77
N GLN A 6 13.00 -22.67 7.66
CA GLN A 6 12.79 -21.26 7.97
C GLN A 6 12.96 -20.39 6.71
N LYS A 7 14.02 -20.64 5.93
CA LYS A 7 14.25 -19.93 4.66
C LYS A 7 13.09 -20.13 3.68
N ALA A 8 12.63 -21.37 3.49
CA ALA A 8 11.53 -21.66 2.58
C ALA A 8 10.21 -21.00 3.02
N LEU A 9 9.91 -20.98 4.32
CA LEU A 9 8.72 -20.29 4.86
C LEU A 9 8.81 -18.78 4.66
N TYR A 10 9.97 -18.19 4.93
CA TYR A 10 10.21 -16.76 4.71
C TYR A 10 10.04 -16.39 3.24
N GLU A 11 10.67 -17.13 2.32
CA GLU A 11 10.55 -16.88 0.88
C GLU A 11 9.12 -17.02 0.39
N ARG A 12 8.37 -18.02 0.87
CA ARG A 12 6.95 -18.18 0.56
C ARG A 12 6.13 -16.98 1.04
N ALA A 13 6.33 -16.53 2.28
CA ALA A 13 5.62 -15.38 2.84
C ALA A 13 5.98 -14.06 2.12
N LEU A 14 7.27 -13.88 1.81
CA LEU A 14 7.77 -12.74 1.06
C LEU A 14 7.14 -12.70 -0.33
N ASN A 15 7.16 -13.82 -1.06
CA ASN A 15 6.55 -13.93 -2.38
C ASN A 15 5.05 -13.68 -2.34
N PHE A 16 4.35 -14.21 -1.33
CA PHE A 16 2.93 -13.94 -1.14
C PHE A 16 2.67 -12.43 -0.95
N ARG A 17 3.43 -11.76 -0.08
CA ARG A 17 3.29 -10.31 0.13
C ARG A 17 3.57 -9.53 -1.15
N THR A 18 4.67 -9.83 -1.85
CA THR A 18 5.06 -9.12 -3.08
C THR A 18 4.00 -9.29 -4.16
N ARG A 19 3.46 -10.51 -4.35
CA ARG A 19 2.39 -10.77 -5.35
C ARG A 19 1.06 -10.10 -5.01
N ASN A 20 0.78 -9.90 -3.72
CA ASN A 20 -0.43 -9.23 -3.25
C ASN A 20 -0.18 -7.76 -2.91
N THR A 21 0.88 -7.16 -3.46
CA THR A 21 1.14 -5.72 -3.37
C THR A 21 1.07 -5.13 -4.77
N SER A 22 0.25 -4.10 -4.97
CA SER A 22 0.03 -3.45 -6.26
C SER A 22 0.38 -1.97 -6.21
N ASP A 23 0.75 -1.40 -7.36
CA ASP A 23 1.06 0.02 -7.54
C ASP A 23 0.00 0.65 -8.47
N PRO A 24 -1.15 1.10 -7.93
CA PRO A 24 -2.26 1.58 -8.73
C PRO A 24 -1.95 2.96 -9.34
N ARG A 25 -2.34 3.15 -10.60
CA ARG A 25 -2.12 4.40 -11.36
C ARG A 25 -3.20 5.45 -11.14
N ASN A 26 -4.38 5.03 -10.71
CA ASN A 26 -5.51 5.91 -10.44
C ASN A 26 -6.39 5.35 -9.32
N TYR A 27 -7.35 6.14 -8.88
CA TYR A 27 -8.16 5.80 -7.72
C TYR A 27 -9.11 4.61 -7.95
N GLU A 28 -9.58 4.37 -9.17
CA GLU A 28 -10.42 3.20 -9.48
C GLU A 28 -9.61 1.90 -9.42
N GLU A 29 -8.38 1.92 -9.95
CA GLU A 29 -7.45 0.79 -9.79
C GLU A 29 -7.11 0.59 -8.31
N PHE A 30 -6.89 1.67 -7.56
CA PHE A 30 -6.63 1.61 -6.12
C PHE A 30 -7.75 0.88 -5.37
N LYS A 31 -9.02 1.20 -5.63
CA LYS A 31 -10.18 0.52 -5.04
C LYS A 31 -10.12 -0.99 -5.27
N SER A 32 -9.81 -1.40 -6.51
CA SER A 32 -9.67 -2.81 -6.87
C SER A 32 -8.46 -3.49 -6.20
N CYS A 33 -7.36 -2.77 -6.02
CA CYS A 33 -6.14 -3.29 -5.38
C CYS A 33 -6.35 -3.55 -3.88
N VAL A 34 -6.98 -2.63 -3.15
CA VAL A 34 -7.16 -2.76 -1.70
C VAL A 34 -8.16 -3.85 -1.29
N GLU A 35 -8.97 -4.35 -2.23
CA GLU A 35 -9.79 -5.54 -2.03
C GLU A 35 -8.98 -6.85 -2.08
N LYS A 36 -7.87 -6.86 -2.82
CA LYS A 36 -7.06 -8.05 -3.08
C LYS A 36 -5.82 -8.14 -2.18
N GLY A 37 -5.33 -7.00 -1.69
CA GLY A 37 -4.13 -6.95 -0.86
C GLY A 37 -3.69 -5.54 -0.54
N PHE A 38 -2.38 -5.30 -0.61
CA PHE A 38 -1.79 -3.98 -0.38
C PHE A 38 -1.80 -3.15 -1.67
N ALA A 39 -2.19 -1.88 -1.54
CA ALA A 39 -1.94 -0.85 -2.53
C ALA A 39 -0.80 0.06 -2.03
N TYR A 40 0.29 0.17 -2.79
CA TYR A 40 1.43 1.02 -2.47
C TYR A 40 1.39 2.26 -3.36
N SER A 41 0.90 3.37 -2.82
CA SER A 41 0.63 4.56 -3.62
C SER A 41 1.01 5.85 -2.90
N PHE A 42 1.11 6.93 -3.67
CA PHE A 42 1.42 8.26 -3.15
C PHE A 42 0.31 8.79 -2.25
N TRP A 43 0.70 9.43 -1.15
CA TRP A 43 -0.22 9.97 -0.15
C TRP A 43 0.19 11.38 0.26
N CYS A 44 -0.77 12.30 0.28
CA CYS A 44 -0.51 13.73 0.54
C CYS A 44 -0.34 14.10 2.03
N GLY A 45 -0.45 13.16 2.97
CA GLY A 45 -0.38 13.48 4.40
C GLY A 45 -1.68 13.92 5.05
N SER A 46 -2.76 14.13 4.27
CA SER A 46 -4.02 14.68 4.77
C SER A 46 -4.87 13.62 5.48
N ALA A 47 -5.27 13.92 6.72
CA ALA A 47 -6.24 13.13 7.49
C ALA A 47 -7.62 13.07 6.81
N GLU A 48 -8.00 14.11 6.07
CA GLU A 48 -9.25 14.12 5.30
C GLU A 48 -9.22 13.10 4.16
N CYS A 49 -8.10 13.02 3.43
CA CYS A 49 -7.96 12.02 2.38
C CYS A 49 -7.96 10.60 2.95
N GLU A 50 -7.30 10.38 4.09
CA GLU A 50 -7.34 9.09 4.77
C GLU A 50 -8.76 8.71 5.20
N LYS A 51 -9.52 9.66 5.76
CA LYS A 51 -10.91 9.46 6.15
C LYS A 51 -11.78 9.07 4.95
N ASN A 52 -11.70 9.81 3.84
CA ASN A 52 -12.52 9.53 2.67
C ASN A 52 -12.16 8.18 2.03
N ILE A 53 -10.86 7.86 1.91
CA ILE A 53 -10.41 6.54 1.43
C ILE A 53 -11.02 5.44 2.31
N LYS A 54 -11.01 5.61 3.64
CA LYS A 54 -11.59 4.64 4.57
C LYS A 54 -13.10 4.49 4.39
N GLU A 55 -13.83 5.60 4.23
CA GLU A 55 -15.29 5.56 4.04
C GLU A 55 -15.67 4.89 2.71
N GLU A 56 -14.95 5.19 1.64
CA GLU A 56 -15.26 4.70 0.30
C GLU A 56 -14.77 3.27 0.03
N THR A 57 -13.67 2.84 0.65
CA THR A 57 -13.00 1.57 0.32
C THR A 57 -12.83 0.63 1.50
N LYS A 58 -13.09 1.10 2.73
CA LYS A 58 -12.74 0.43 4.00
C LYS A 58 -11.25 0.19 4.19
N ALA A 59 -10.39 0.67 3.29
CA ALA A 59 -8.95 0.59 3.44
C ALA A 59 -8.44 1.69 4.36
N THR A 60 -7.37 1.38 5.10
CA THR A 60 -6.69 2.34 5.97
C THR A 60 -5.21 2.39 5.64
N LEU A 61 -4.55 3.48 6.01
CA LEU A 61 -3.10 3.58 5.93
C LEU A 61 -2.49 2.57 6.92
N ARG A 62 -1.59 1.72 6.43
CA ARG A 62 -0.95 0.64 7.23
C ARG A 62 0.47 0.99 7.64
N ASN A 63 1.20 1.60 6.72
CA ASN A 63 2.60 1.93 6.92
C ASN A 63 3.04 2.99 5.91
N ILE A 64 3.86 3.94 6.37
CA ILE A 64 4.67 4.82 5.53
C ILE A 64 6.10 4.31 5.67
N PRO A 65 6.70 3.74 4.61
CA PRO A 65 8.05 3.21 4.70
C PRO A 65 9.05 4.31 5.08
N LEU A 66 9.92 4.02 6.05
CA LEU A 66 10.96 4.94 6.48
C LEU A 66 12.05 5.09 5.42
N ASP A 67 12.42 3.97 4.80
CA ASP A 67 13.38 3.90 3.70
C ASP A 67 12.60 3.75 2.39
N GLN A 68 12.38 4.88 1.73
CA GLN A 68 11.78 4.94 0.40
C GLN A 68 12.57 5.90 -0.47
N PRO A 69 12.68 5.64 -1.79
CA PRO A 69 13.28 6.57 -2.73
C PRO A 69 12.61 7.95 -2.64
N SER A 70 13.40 9.01 -2.80
CA SER A 70 12.89 10.38 -2.86
C SER A 70 12.19 10.62 -4.21
N GLU A 71 10.98 10.09 -4.35
CA GLU A 71 10.13 10.21 -5.53
C GLU A 71 9.02 11.24 -5.28
N LYS A 72 8.70 12.02 -6.32
CA LYS A 72 7.52 12.88 -6.32
C LYS A 72 6.42 12.24 -7.14
N GLY A 73 5.21 12.32 -6.63
CA GLY A 73 4.01 11.88 -7.32
C GLY A 73 2.81 12.68 -6.86
N ASN A 74 1.63 12.17 -7.21
CA ASN A 74 0.36 12.79 -6.84
C ASN A 74 -0.41 11.82 -5.95
N CYS A 75 -1.03 12.35 -4.91
CA CYS A 75 -1.85 11.57 -4.00
C CYS A 75 -2.94 10.82 -4.77
N ILE A 76 -3.05 9.52 -4.49
CA ILE A 76 -3.96 8.61 -5.20
C ILE A 76 -5.44 9.02 -5.13
N TYR A 77 -5.82 9.81 -4.14
CA TYR A 77 -7.19 10.28 -3.93
C TYR A 77 -7.41 11.69 -4.50
N CYS A 78 -6.71 12.69 -3.96
CA CYS A 78 -6.97 14.10 -4.27
C CYS A 78 -6.10 14.70 -5.37
N GLY A 79 -5.11 13.97 -5.89
CA GLY A 79 -4.20 14.44 -6.94
C GLY A 79 -3.18 15.49 -6.51
N ARG A 80 -3.20 15.98 -5.25
CA ARG A 80 -2.18 16.91 -4.73
C ARG A 80 -0.79 16.27 -4.74
N ALA A 81 0.24 17.10 -4.89
CA ALA A 81 1.63 16.65 -4.84
C ALA A 81 1.93 15.90 -3.52
N ALA A 82 2.70 14.83 -3.64
CA ALA A 82 3.14 13.98 -2.55
C ALA A 82 4.60 13.57 -2.78
N ASP A 83 5.37 13.53 -1.72
CA ASP A 83 6.78 13.13 -1.68
C ASP A 83 6.98 11.79 -0.95
N LYS A 84 5.89 11.18 -0.49
CA LYS A 84 5.87 9.92 0.24
C LYS A 84 4.82 8.98 -0.33
N ARG A 85 5.16 7.70 -0.31
CA ARG A 85 4.27 6.58 -0.59
C ARG A 85 3.88 5.90 0.71
N ALA A 86 2.68 5.32 0.71
CA ALA A 86 2.14 4.60 1.83
C ALA A 86 1.46 3.31 1.36
N TYR A 87 1.48 2.30 2.22
CA TYR A 87 0.73 1.08 2.04
C TYR A 87 -0.69 1.27 2.57
N PHE A 88 -1.68 0.99 1.74
CA PHE A 88 -3.09 0.91 2.08
C PHE A 88 -3.58 -0.53 1.96
N ALA A 89 -4.44 -0.94 2.87
CA ALA A 89 -5.16 -2.22 2.76
C ALA A 89 -6.42 -2.19 3.64
N ARG A 90 -7.34 -3.11 3.34
CA ARG A 90 -8.42 -3.46 4.26
C ARG A 90 -7.83 -4.29 5.41
N ALA A 91 -8.09 -3.84 6.63
CA ALA A 91 -7.67 -4.53 7.84
C ALA A 91 -8.81 -5.39 8.40
N TYR A 92 -8.45 -6.46 9.12
CA TYR A 92 -9.38 -7.32 9.86
C TYR A 92 -9.99 -6.59 11.05
#